data_AF-R1BSD1-F1
#
_entry.id   AF-R1BSD1-F1
#
_cell.length_a   1.000
_cell.length_b   1.000
_cell.length_c   1.000
_cell.angle_alpha   90.00
_cell.angle_beta   90.00
_cell.angle_gamma   90.00
#
_symmetry.space_group_name_H-M   'P 1'
#
loop_
_entity.id
_entity.type
_entity.pdbx_description
1 polymer ?
#
loop_
_entity_poly.entity_id
_entity_poly.type
_entity_poly.pdbx_seq_one_letter_code
_entity_poly.pdbx_strand_id
1 'polypeptide(L)'
;MAMSLWNPTKRNSVVLGLLSPRAMLTRWPSQWIGGALADSFEACVDVQRTALRDAGPAAFDVLIGSSWGGAVAAALIAEGAWTGPAVMLCPALSELRRHGAIEAIVDQIAALPAERKAQCLIVHGDADETIP
;
A
#
# COMPACT_ATOMS: atom_id res chain seq x y z
N MET A 1 -19.96 0.54 8.86
CA MET A 1 -19.36 0.14 7.58
C MET A 1 -18.53 -1.11 7.83
N ALA A 2 -18.90 -2.26 7.26
CA ALA A 2 -18.06 -3.46 7.36
C ALA A 2 -16.77 -3.21 6.55
N MET A 3 -15.61 -3.15 7.22
CA MET A 3 -14.35 -2.85 6.55
C MET A 3 -14.05 -3.92 5.50
N SER A 4 -13.77 -3.48 4.26
CA SER A 4 -13.52 -4.32 3.09
C SER A 4 -12.46 -5.42 3.30
N LEU A 5 -11.53 -5.23 4.25
CA LEU A 5 -10.45 -6.16 4.56
C LEU A 5 -10.93 -7.48 5.17
N TRP A 6 -12.10 -7.49 5.82
CA TRP A 6 -12.66 -8.69 6.46
C TRP A 6 -13.63 -9.46 5.56
N ASN A 7 -13.90 -8.98 4.35
CA ASN A 7 -14.80 -9.65 3.43
C ASN A 7 -14.08 -10.83 2.76
N PRO A 8 -14.47 -12.09 3.01
CA PRO A 8 -13.77 -13.26 2.48
C PRO A 8 -13.93 -13.45 0.97
N THR A 9 -14.77 -12.67 0.30
CA THR A 9 -14.99 -12.75 -1.16
C THR A 9 -14.02 -11.88 -1.97
N LYS A 10 -13.22 -11.04 -1.32
CA LYS A 10 -12.31 -10.10 -1.98
C LYS A 10 -10.89 -10.62 -2.00
N ARG A 11 -10.18 -10.48 -3.13
CA ARG A 11 -8.79 -10.97 -3.29
C ARG A 11 -7.79 -10.35 -2.29
N ASN A 12 -8.07 -9.14 -1.81
CA ASN A 12 -7.29 -8.43 -0.80
C ASN A 12 -7.85 -8.63 0.62
N SER A 13 -8.47 -9.77 0.89
CA SER A 13 -9.04 -10.07 2.20
C SER A 13 -7.98 -10.60 3.16
N VAL A 14 -7.89 -9.98 4.34
CA VAL A 14 -7.04 -10.46 5.44
C VAL A 14 -7.50 -11.85 5.90
N VAL A 15 -8.81 -12.12 5.84
CA VAL A 15 -9.39 -13.44 6.20
C VAL A 15 -8.87 -14.53 5.27
N LEU A 16 -8.80 -14.27 3.97
CA LEU A 16 -8.24 -15.22 3.01
C LEU A 16 -6.74 -15.43 3.21
N GLY A 17 -5.99 -14.37 3.54
CA GLY A 17 -4.56 -14.47 3.85
C GLY A 17 -4.29 -15.38 5.05
N LEU A 18 -5.06 -15.21 6.12
CA LEU A 18 -4.97 -16.02 7.36
C LEU A 18 -5.31 -17.50 7.14
N LEU A 19 -6.24 -17.80 6.22
CA LEU A 19 -6.69 -19.16 5.93
C LEU A 19 -6.02 -19.77 4.69
N SER A 20 -5.00 -19.10 4.12
CA SER A 20 -4.33 -19.61 2.94
C SER A 20 -3.53 -20.87 3.27
N PRO A 21 -3.51 -21.89 2.38
CA PRO A 21 -2.67 -23.08 2.57
C PRO A 21 -1.19 -22.73 2.78
N ARG A 22 -0.73 -21.65 2.14
CA ARG A 22 0.63 -21.12 2.32
C ARG A 22 0.86 -20.64 3.75
N ALA A 23 -0.05 -19.84 4.33
CA ALA A 23 0.07 -19.41 5.72
C ALA A 23 0.07 -20.59 6.71
N MET A 24 -0.80 -21.58 6.49
CA MET A 24 -0.86 -22.78 7.35
C MET A 24 0.36 -23.69 7.24
N LEU A 25 1.02 -23.75 6.08
CA LEU A 25 2.15 -24.65 5.83
C LEU A 25 3.52 -24.00 6.04
N THR A 26 3.64 -22.67 5.92
CA THR A 26 4.96 -22.00 5.87
C THR A 26 5.16 -20.92 6.92
N ARG A 27 4.18 -20.61 7.78
CA ARG A 27 4.29 -19.53 8.77
C ARG A 27 4.03 -20.06 10.18
N TRP A 28 4.84 -19.62 11.13
CA TRP A 28 4.56 -19.83 12.56
C TRP A 28 3.32 -19.02 12.95
N PRO A 29 2.50 -19.45 13.93
CA PRO A 29 1.28 -18.74 14.31
C PRO A 29 1.50 -17.26 14.66
N SER A 30 2.66 -16.92 15.25
CA SER A 30 3.06 -15.55 15.56
C SER A 30 3.24 -14.65 14.33
N GLN A 31 3.37 -15.22 13.14
CA GLN A 31 3.61 -14.53 11.88
C GLN A 31 2.35 -14.41 11.01
N TRP A 32 1.22 -15.00 11.41
CA TRP A 32 0.04 -15.10 10.56
C TRP A 32 -0.62 -13.75 10.28
N ILE A 33 -0.80 -12.91 11.31
CA ILE A 33 -1.45 -11.60 11.15
C ILE A 33 -0.61 -10.68 10.29
N GLY A 34 0.69 -10.56 10.58
CA GLY A 34 1.60 -9.77 9.75
C GLY A 34 1.62 -10.29 8.32
N GLY A 35 1.80 -11.61 8.14
CA GLY A 35 1.78 -12.23 6.82
C GLY A 35 0.51 -11.93 6.03
N ALA A 36 -0.66 -11.99 6.67
CA ALA A 36 -1.93 -11.66 6.03
C ALA A 36 -2.06 -10.17 5.68
N LEU A 37 -1.53 -9.25 6.50
CA LEU A 37 -1.47 -7.83 6.19
C LEU A 37 -0.55 -7.55 4.99
N ALA A 38 0.61 -8.19 4.94
CA ALA A 38 1.52 -8.10 3.79
C ALA A 38 0.88 -8.64 2.51
N ASP A 39 0.27 -9.84 2.56
CA ASP A 39 -0.43 -10.43 1.42
C ASP A 39 -1.59 -9.51 0.96
N SER A 40 -2.33 -8.92 1.90
CA SER A 40 -3.39 -7.95 1.60
C SER A 40 -2.84 -6.66 0.99
N PHE A 41 -1.66 -6.20 1.43
CA PHE A 41 -1.01 -5.02 0.89
C PHE A 41 -0.58 -5.25 -0.55
N GLU A 42 0.15 -6.33 -0.82
CA GLU A 42 0.58 -6.73 -2.17
C GLU A 42 -0.63 -6.87 -3.11
N ALA A 43 -1.70 -7.53 -2.66
CA ALA A 43 -2.93 -7.65 -3.44
C ALA A 43 -3.58 -6.29 -3.75
N CYS A 44 -3.54 -5.33 -2.82
CA CYS A 44 -4.03 -3.98 -3.07
C CYS A 44 -3.17 -3.26 -4.12
N VAL A 45 -1.85 -3.34 -4.02
CA VAL A 45 -0.92 -2.76 -5.01
C VAL A 45 -1.17 -3.37 -6.39
N ASP A 46 -1.32 -4.69 -6.48
CA ASP A 46 -1.58 -5.41 -7.74
C ASP A 46 -2.86 -4.96 -8.44
N VAL A 47 -3.94 -4.75 -7.66
CA VAL A 47 -5.21 -4.25 -8.18
C VAL A 47 -5.04 -2.86 -8.78
N GLN A 48 -4.39 -1.95 -8.07
CA GLN A 48 -4.19 -0.58 -8.55
C GLN A 48 -3.22 -0.53 -9.74
N ARG A 49 -2.14 -1.32 -9.70
CA ARG A 49 -1.18 -1.45 -10.81
C ARG A 49 -1.86 -1.95 -12.08
N THR A 50 -2.76 -2.93 -11.94
CA THR A 50 -3.56 -3.45 -13.05
C THR A 50 -4.48 -2.38 -13.61
N ALA A 51 -5.18 -1.62 -12.75
CA ALA A 51 -6.04 -0.52 -13.19
C ALA A 51 -5.26 0.58 -13.95
N LEU A 52 -4.08 0.97 -13.44
CA LEU A 52 -3.20 1.95 -14.09
C LEU A 52 -2.70 1.48 -15.45
N ARG A 53 -2.32 0.21 -15.56
CA ARG A 53 -1.86 -0.39 -16.82
C ARG A 53 -2.98 -0.47 -17.85
N ASP A 54 -4.16 -0.96 -17.44
CA ASP A 54 -5.26 -1.26 -18.36
C ASP A 54 -5.93 0.03 -18.88
N ALA A 55 -6.07 1.05 -18.04
CA ALA A 55 -6.58 2.36 -18.46
C ALA A 55 -5.50 3.24 -19.13
N GLY A 56 -4.22 2.98 -18.83
CA GLY A 56 -3.09 3.82 -19.20
C GLY A 56 -2.89 4.97 -18.19
N PRO A 57 -1.63 5.35 -17.87
CA PRO A 57 -1.36 6.40 -16.87
C PRO A 57 -1.98 7.77 -17.22
N ALA A 58 -2.09 8.07 -18.52
CA ALA A 58 -2.67 9.34 -19.01
C ALA A 58 -4.19 9.44 -18.83
N ALA A 59 -4.87 8.36 -18.40
CA ALA A 59 -6.29 8.40 -18.08
C ALA A 59 -6.59 9.05 -16.72
N PHE A 60 -5.55 9.28 -15.90
CA PHE A 60 -5.67 9.87 -14.58
C PHE A 60 -4.78 11.10 -14.46
N ASP A 61 -5.28 12.16 -13.84
CA ASP A 61 -4.52 13.39 -13.61
C ASP A 61 -3.73 13.38 -12.30
N VAL A 62 -4.23 12.66 -11.29
CA VAL A 62 -3.66 12.63 -9.94
C VAL A 62 -3.94 11.29 -9.25
N LEU A 63 -2.96 10.81 -8.50
CA LEU A 63 -3.12 9.67 -7.59
C LEU A 63 -3.41 10.18 -6.18
N ILE A 64 -4.50 9.72 -5.56
CA ILE A 64 -4.85 10.10 -4.19
C ILE A 64 -4.97 8.83 -3.34
N GLY A 65 -4.22 8.78 -2.24
CA GLY A 65 -4.26 7.68 -1.28
C GLY A 65 -4.46 8.19 0.13
N SER A 66 -5.28 7.50 0.93
CA SER A 66 -5.54 7.82 2.34
C SER A 66 -5.24 6.63 3.24
N SER A 67 -4.57 6.84 4.36
CA SER A 67 -4.22 5.78 5.31
C SER A 67 -3.53 4.61 4.60
N TRP A 68 -4.10 3.39 4.66
CA TRP A 68 -3.64 2.22 3.92
C TRP A 68 -3.49 2.47 2.41
N GLY A 69 -4.44 3.19 1.81
CA GLY A 69 -4.36 3.59 0.41
C GLY A 69 -3.20 4.54 0.12
N GLY A 70 -2.78 5.34 1.11
CA GLY A 70 -1.58 6.18 1.02
C GLY A 70 -0.30 5.34 0.97
N ALA A 71 -0.24 4.25 1.74
CA ALA A 71 0.87 3.30 1.66
C ALA A 71 0.90 2.57 0.29
N VAL A 72 -0.27 2.20 -0.25
CA VAL A 72 -0.38 1.61 -1.59
C VAL A 72 0.08 2.61 -2.65
N ALA A 73 -0.33 3.89 -2.54
CA ALA A 73 0.11 4.94 -3.45
C ALA A 73 1.63 5.13 -3.41
N ALA A 74 2.23 5.12 -2.21
CA ALA A 74 3.67 5.17 -2.04
C ALA A 74 4.38 4.00 -2.75
N ALA A 75 3.89 2.77 -2.62
CA ALA A 75 4.45 1.62 -3.33
C ALA A 75 4.36 1.77 -4.86
N LEU A 76 3.23 2.22 -5.40
CA LEU A 76 3.07 2.45 -6.84
C LEU A 76 4.05 3.52 -7.37
N ILE A 77 4.31 4.55 -6.59
CA ILE A 77 5.29 5.59 -6.91
C ILE A 77 6.72 5.03 -6.85
N ALA A 78 7.05 4.28 -5.79
CA ALA A 78 8.36 3.69 -5.58
C ALA A 78 8.75 2.71 -6.70
N GLU A 79 7.80 1.89 -7.17
CA GLU A 79 7.97 0.98 -8.31
C GLU A 79 7.97 1.67 -9.68
N GLY A 80 7.65 2.97 -9.74
CA GLY A 80 7.49 3.72 -10.99
C GLY A 80 6.22 3.39 -11.78
N ALA A 81 5.28 2.63 -11.20
CA ALA A 81 3.98 2.34 -11.81
C ALA A 81 3.10 3.59 -11.93
N TRP A 82 3.28 4.57 -11.03
CA TRP A 82 2.69 5.91 -11.15
C TRP A 82 3.77 6.98 -11.30
N THR A 83 3.69 7.75 -12.39
CA THR A 83 4.61 8.86 -12.68
C THR A 83 3.94 10.24 -12.72
N GLY A 84 2.70 10.37 -12.26
CA GLY A 84 2.00 11.66 -12.20
C GLY A 84 2.09 12.35 -10.84
N PRO A 85 1.36 13.47 -10.66
CA PRO A 85 1.08 14.09 -9.36
C PRO A 85 0.43 13.12 -8.37
N ALA A 86 0.77 13.24 -7.09
CA ALA A 86 0.21 12.40 -6.04
C ALA A 86 -0.05 13.14 -4.73
N VAL A 87 -1.14 12.78 -4.04
CA VAL A 87 -1.48 13.24 -2.70
C VAL A 87 -1.67 12.04 -1.78
N MET A 88 -0.89 11.98 -0.70
CA MET A 88 -0.93 10.92 0.31
C MET A 88 -1.39 11.52 1.64
N LEU A 89 -2.59 11.14 2.07
CA LEU A 89 -3.20 11.58 3.33
C LEU A 89 -2.92 10.53 4.42
N CYS A 90 -2.17 10.93 5.44
CA CYS A 90 -1.74 10.09 6.57
C CYS A 90 -1.30 8.69 6.13
N PRO A 91 -0.32 8.54 5.22
CA PRO A 91 0.00 7.24 4.62
C PRO A 91 0.43 6.26 5.72
N ALA A 92 -0.28 5.14 5.83
CA ALA A 92 -0.08 4.11 6.86
C ALA A 92 1.16 3.25 6.57
N LEU A 93 2.29 3.88 6.28
CA LEU A 93 3.53 3.19 5.99
C LEU A 93 3.95 2.38 7.20
N SER A 94 3.94 2.95 8.41
CA SER A 94 4.37 2.30 9.67
C SER A 94 3.77 0.90 9.93
N GLU A 95 2.52 0.66 9.50
CA GLU A 95 1.85 -0.64 9.61
C GLU A 95 2.55 -1.77 8.85
N LEU A 96 3.37 -1.41 7.86
CA LEU A 96 4.13 -2.34 7.03
C LEU A 96 5.54 -2.62 7.59
N ARG A 97 5.94 -2.03 8.73
CA ARG A 97 7.35 -2.03 9.23
C ARG A 97 7.82 -3.44 9.57
N ARG A 98 6.86 -4.29 9.96
CA ARG A 98 7.13 -5.68 10.33
C ARG A 98 7.52 -6.57 9.14
N HIS A 99 7.50 -6.04 7.91
CA HIS A 99 7.71 -6.82 6.69
C HIS A 99 8.97 -6.45 5.90
N GLY A 100 9.75 -5.45 6.32
CA GLY A 100 10.98 -5.03 5.63
C GLY A 100 10.75 -4.43 4.23
N ALA A 101 9.50 -4.29 3.80
CA ALA A 101 9.13 -3.71 2.52
C ALA A 101 9.12 -2.17 2.57
N ILE A 102 8.99 -1.57 3.76
CA ILE A 102 8.95 -0.11 3.90
C ILE A 102 10.27 0.51 3.54
N GLU A 103 11.37 -0.04 4.06
CA GLU A 103 12.70 0.52 3.89
C GLU A 103 12.98 0.66 2.39
N ALA A 104 12.67 -0.39 1.61
CA ALA A 104 12.76 -0.34 0.16
C ALA A 104 11.86 0.73 -0.47
N ILE A 105 10.58 0.86 -0.06
CA ILE A 105 9.66 1.88 -0.58
C ILE A 105 10.17 3.29 -0.26
N VAL A 106 10.59 3.52 0.98
CA VAL A 106 11.09 4.82 1.45
C VAL A 106 12.39 5.17 0.76
N ASP A 107 13.33 4.23 0.65
CA ASP A 107 14.61 4.44 -0.04
C ASP A 107 14.40 4.74 -1.52
N GLN A 108 13.49 4.03 -2.19
CA GLN A 108 13.15 4.28 -3.59
C GLN A 108 12.51 5.67 -3.78
N ILE A 109 11.57 6.07 -2.91
CA ILE A 109 10.99 7.41 -2.93
C ILE A 109 12.05 8.48 -2.63
N ALA A 110 12.94 8.22 -1.67
CA ALA A 110 14.05 9.09 -1.32
C ALA A 110 15.09 9.20 -2.45
N ALA A 111 15.21 8.19 -3.32
CA ALA A 111 16.06 8.21 -4.50
C ALA A 111 15.43 8.90 -5.71
N LEU A 112 14.14 9.27 -5.66
CA LEU A 112 13.49 9.94 -6.78
C LEU A 112 14.14 11.31 -7.10
N PRO A 113 14.19 11.70 -8.39
CA PRO A 113 14.57 13.05 -8.81
C PRO A 113 13.77 14.14 -8.10
N ALA A 114 14.36 15.32 -7.95
CA ALA A 114 13.72 16.45 -7.25
C ALA A 114 12.39 16.86 -7.90
N GLU A 115 12.33 16.82 -9.24
CA GLU A 115 11.15 17.14 -10.04
C GLU A 115 10.02 16.16 -9.75
N ARG A 116 10.34 14.87 -9.57
CA ARG A 116 9.37 13.82 -9.21
C ARG A 116 8.85 14.01 -7.78
N LYS A 117 9.74 14.34 -6.84
CA LYS A 117 9.35 14.61 -5.45
C LYS A 117 8.46 15.84 -5.33
N ALA A 118 8.73 16.88 -6.12
CA ALA A 118 7.91 18.09 -6.15
C ALA A 118 6.45 17.85 -6.61
N GLN A 119 6.17 16.71 -7.26
CA GLN A 119 4.83 16.30 -7.66
C GLN A 119 4.10 15.48 -6.58
N CYS A 120 4.73 15.19 -5.45
CA CYS A 120 4.18 14.39 -4.36
C CYS A 120 3.90 15.27 -3.14
N LEU A 121 2.65 15.29 -2.67
CA LEU A 121 2.24 15.94 -1.43
C LEU A 121 1.89 14.89 -0.38
N ILE A 122 2.54 14.97 0.78
CA ILE A 122 2.16 14.21 1.97
C ILE A 122 1.46 15.17 2.93
N VAL A 123 0.27 14.80 3.36
CA VAL A 123 -0.49 15.50 4.39
C VAL A 123 -0.61 14.58 5.59
N HIS A 124 -0.23 15.06 6.77
CA HIS A 124 -0.29 14.28 7.99
C HIS A 124 -0.78 15.17 9.14
N GLY A 125 -1.78 14.71 9.88
CA GLY A 125 -2.33 15.44 11.02
C GLY A 125 -1.44 15.29 12.24
N ASP A 126 -1.19 16.38 12.97
CA ASP A 126 -0.39 16.36 14.21
C ASP A 126 -1.11 15.68 15.39
N ALA A 127 -2.43 15.50 15.29
CA ALA A 127 -3.27 14.79 16.25
C ALA A 127 -3.79 13.43 15.74
N ASP A 128 -3.15 12.84 14.72
CA ASP A 128 -3.54 11.51 14.22
C ASP A 128 -3.09 10.41 15.20
N GLU A 129 -4.03 9.90 16.00
CA GLU A 129 -3.77 8.80 16.94
C GLU A 129 -3.74 7.41 16.26
N THR A 130 -4.15 7.32 15.00
CA THR A 130 -4.21 6.06 14.25
C THR A 130 -2.90 5.79 13.52
N ILE A 131 -2.42 6.78 12.77
CA ILE A 131 -1.12 6.75 12.11
C ILE A 131 -0.31 7.90 12.70
N PRO A 132 0.50 7.65 13.74
CA PRO A 132 1.30 8.68 14.40
C PRO A 132 2.60 9.02 13.65
#